data_AF-A0AAX3SGZ2-F1
#
_entry.id   AF-A0AAX3SGZ2-F1
#
_cell.length_a   1.000
_cell.length_b   1.000
_cell.length_c   1.000
_cell.angle_alpha   90.00
_cell.angle_beta   90.00
_cell.angle_gamma   90.00
#
_symmetry.space_group_name_H-M   'P 1'
#
loop_
_entity.id
_entity.type
_entity.pdbx_description
1 polymer ?
#
loop_
_entity_poly.entity_id
_entity_poly.type
_entity_poly.pdbx_seq_one_letter_code
_entity_poly.pdbx_strand_id
1 'polypeptide(L)'
;MRKLADWAALDWRKPNAQLAAETGATLLTVIKRRTEFGHPADHIGWKRPDTAENNRRPERRAQAARSQPVATAAAKISPVAGRGEANVHAVEWRLQGPDGTAYVVRNLYEFVRANAHLFAPSDVEWKRTGGKRGTGGEWCNATAGILNIKGGRAKSWKGWRLITP
;
A
#
# COMPACT_ATOMS: atom_id res chain seq x y z
N MET A 1 17.26 39.91 5.31
CA MET A 1 17.58 38.68 6.07
C MET A 1 16.36 38.30 6.91
N ARG A 2 15.83 37.08 6.75
CA ARG A 2 14.73 36.57 7.59
C ARG A 2 15.33 36.23 8.96
N LYS A 3 14.86 36.85 10.06
CA LYS A 3 15.24 36.42 11.41
C LYS A 3 14.84 34.95 11.55
N LEU A 4 15.81 34.08 11.81
CA LEU A 4 15.51 32.72 12.22
C LEU A 4 14.77 32.82 13.56
N ALA A 5 13.51 32.39 13.60
CA ALA A 5 12.74 32.39 14.83
C ALA A 5 13.45 31.54 15.89
N ASP A 6 13.54 32.05 17.11
CA ASP A 6 13.97 31.27 18.25
C ASP A 6 12.82 30.35 18.68
N TRP A 7 12.79 29.16 18.09
CA TRP A 7 11.74 28.16 18.29
C TRP A 7 11.66 27.68 19.74
N ALA A 8 12.77 27.72 20.49
CA ALA A 8 12.82 27.26 21.88
C ALA A 8 12.13 28.24 22.84
N ALA A 9 12.11 29.53 22.49
CA ALA A 9 11.50 30.59 23.29
C ALA A 9 10.03 30.88 22.93
N LEU A 10 9.44 30.15 21.97
CA LEU A 10 8.05 30.40 21.56
C LEU A 10 7.05 29.94 22.63
N ASP A 11 6.03 30.77 22.86
CA ASP A 11 4.88 30.37 23.66
C ASP A 11 3.97 29.42 22.86
N TRP A 12 4.22 28.12 23.01
CA TRP A 12 3.46 27.05 22.37
C TRP A 12 2.00 26.94 22.84
N ARG A 13 1.52 27.83 23.72
CA ARG A 13 0.09 27.96 24.01
C ARG A 13 -0.68 28.73 22.92
N LYS A 14 -0.01 29.51 22.09
CA LYS A 14 -0.63 30.29 21.00
C LYS A 14 -1.14 29.41 19.84
N PRO A 15 -2.20 29.80 19.12
CA PRO A 15 -2.62 29.11 17.91
C PRO A 15 -1.54 29.10 16.81
N ASN A 16 -1.51 28.04 16.00
CA ASN A 16 -0.50 27.90 14.93
C ASN A 16 -0.51 29.06 13.92
N ALA A 17 -1.69 29.62 13.61
CA ALA A 17 -1.82 30.77 12.73
C ALA A 17 -1.13 32.03 13.30
N GLN A 18 -1.27 32.25 14.61
CA GLN A 18 -0.62 33.36 15.30
C GLN A 18 0.90 33.20 15.34
N LEU A 19 1.38 31.99 15.68
CA LEU A 19 2.81 31.69 15.66
C LEU A 19 3.40 31.82 14.24
N ALA A 20 2.66 31.47 13.19
CA ALA A 20 3.10 31.63 11.81
C ALA A 20 3.27 33.11 11.43
N ALA A 21 2.34 33.97 11.85
CA ALA A 21 2.44 35.41 11.64
C ALA A 21 3.62 36.02 12.42
N GLU A 22 3.80 35.66 13.69
CA GLU A 22 4.86 36.18 14.57
C GLU A 22 6.27 35.74 14.13
N THR A 23 6.40 34.51 13.63
CA THR A 23 7.69 33.94 13.20
C THR A 23 8.01 34.21 11.72
N GLY A 24 7.03 34.68 10.94
CA GLY A 24 7.12 34.80 9.48
C GLY A 24 7.30 33.46 8.75
N ALA A 25 7.02 32.34 9.42
CA ALA A 25 7.11 30.98 8.91
C ALA A 25 5.76 30.49 8.36
N THR A 26 5.79 29.43 7.56
CA THR A 26 4.53 28.83 7.08
C THR A 26 3.82 28.06 8.20
N LEU A 27 2.50 27.91 8.09
CA LEU A 27 1.70 27.13 9.04
C LEU A 27 2.25 25.69 9.23
N LEU A 28 2.67 25.05 8.12
CA LEU A 28 3.27 23.72 8.14
C LEU A 28 4.61 23.69 8.88
N THR A 29 5.43 24.74 8.72
CA THR A 29 6.68 24.87 9.47
C THR A 29 6.43 24.97 10.97
N VAL A 30 5.44 25.75 11.39
CA VAL A 30 5.04 25.85 12.79
C VAL A 30 4.52 24.52 13.33
N ILE A 31 3.67 23.81 12.59
CA ILE A 31 3.16 22.48 12.97
C ILE A 31 4.32 21.49 13.15
N LYS A 32 5.26 21.45 12.21
CA LYS A 32 6.44 20.58 12.28
C LYS A 32 7.28 20.88 13.52
N ARG A 33 7.62 22.16 13.74
CA ARG A 33 8.43 22.60 14.90
C ARG A 33 7.71 22.31 16.21
N ARG A 34 6.41 22.54 16.26
CA ARG A 34 5.59 22.23 17.42
C ARG A 34 5.65 20.75 17.82
N THR A 35 5.66 19.83 16.85
CA THR A 35 5.90 18.40 17.12
C THR A 35 7.32 18.13 17.61
N GLU A 36 8.34 18.74 17.00
CA GLU A 36 9.75 18.58 17.40
C GLU A 36 10.02 19.05 18.84
N PHE A 37 9.35 20.11 19.29
CA PHE A 37 9.44 20.64 20.65
C PHE A 37 8.46 20.01 21.65
N GLY A 38 7.74 18.94 21.26
CA GLY A 38 6.88 18.18 22.18
C GLY A 38 5.55 18.87 22.53
N HIS A 39 5.09 19.82 21.72
CA HIS A 39 3.84 20.57 21.92
C HIS A 39 2.77 20.27 20.85
N PRO A 40 2.61 19.01 20.39
CA PRO A 40 1.92 18.68 19.14
C PRO A 40 0.61 19.43 18.99
N ALA A 41 0.41 20.00 17.79
CA ALA A 41 -0.88 20.56 17.42
C ALA A 41 -1.86 19.41 17.37
N ASP A 42 -2.77 19.36 18.34
CA ASP A 42 -4.20 19.16 18.18
C ASP A 42 -4.82 19.26 19.57
N HIS A 43 -6.07 19.74 19.66
CA HIS A 43 -6.86 19.89 20.90
C HIS A 43 -6.42 18.90 21.99
N ILE A 44 -6.23 19.36 23.23
CA ILE A 44 -5.86 18.52 24.41
C ILE A 44 -6.75 17.25 24.56
N GLY A 45 -7.90 17.17 23.88
CA GLY A 45 -8.78 16.00 23.83
C GLY A 45 -8.95 15.29 22.48
N TRP A 46 -8.33 15.70 21.37
CA TRP A 46 -8.52 15.00 20.09
C TRP A 46 -7.66 13.73 20.04
N LYS A 47 -8.33 12.59 20.05
CA LYS A 47 -7.74 11.29 19.75
C LYS A 47 -8.24 10.84 18.39
N ARG A 48 -7.34 10.35 17.53
CA ARG A 48 -7.75 9.62 16.32
C ARG A 48 -8.70 8.50 16.77
N PRO A 49 -9.94 8.42 16.24
CA PRO A 49 -10.88 7.39 16.66
C PRO A 49 -10.29 6.01 16.39
N ASP A 50 -10.50 5.08 17.31
CA ASP A 50 -10.11 3.69 17.11
C ASP A 50 -10.85 3.17 15.87
N THR A 51 -10.09 2.75 14.85
CA THR A 51 -10.65 2.32 13.57
C THR A 51 -11.56 1.10 13.74
N ALA A 52 -11.22 0.19 14.65
CA ALA A 52 -12.03 -1.01 14.89
C ALA A 52 -13.34 -0.66 15.59
N GLU A 53 -13.31 0.22 16.58
CA GLU A 53 -14.50 0.75 17.25
C GLU A 53 -15.39 1.53 16.29
N ASN A 54 -14.80 2.43 15.49
CA ASN A 54 -15.51 3.21 14.50
C ASN A 54 -16.21 2.30 13.46
N ASN A 55 -15.55 1.22 13.03
CA ASN A 55 -16.16 0.24 12.11
C ASN A 55 -17.24 -0.64 12.75
N ARG A 56 -17.35 -0.67 14.09
CA ARG A 56 -18.43 -1.39 14.79
C ARG A 56 -19.73 -0.59 14.87
N ARG A 57 -19.67 0.72 14.66
CA ARG A 57 -20.82 1.63 14.74
C ARG A 57 -21.95 1.21 13.76
N PRO A 58 -23.22 1.16 14.19
CA PRO A 58 -24.34 0.72 13.36
C PRO A 58 -24.48 1.50 12.04
N GLU A 59 -24.29 2.81 12.08
CA GLU A 59 -24.36 3.69 10.90
C GLU A 59 -23.29 3.35 9.86
N ARG A 60 -22.07 3.01 10.32
CA ARG A 60 -20.96 2.59 9.45
C ARG A 60 -21.24 1.23 8.84
N ARG A 61 -21.82 0.30 9.60
CA ARG A 61 -22.21 -1.02 9.11
C ARG A 61 -23.35 -0.94 8.10
N ALA A 62 -24.37 -0.14 8.37
CA ALA A 62 -25.48 0.11 7.45
C ALA A 62 -24.99 0.76 6.16
N GLN A 63 -24.06 1.73 6.26
CA GLN A 63 -23.43 2.32 5.08
C GLN A 63 -22.64 1.27 4.27
N ALA A 64 -21.81 0.47 4.93
CA ALA A 64 -21.04 -0.58 4.27
C ALA A 64 -21.95 -1.61 3.59
N ALA A 65 -23.05 -2.02 4.23
CA ALA A 65 -24.02 -2.95 3.67
C ALA A 65 -24.66 -2.41 2.37
N ARG A 66 -24.89 -1.09 2.29
CA ARG A 66 -25.42 -0.43 1.07
C ARG A 66 -24.35 -0.29 -0.01
N SER A 67 -23.14 0.15 0.34
CA SER A 67 -22.10 0.45 -0.64
C SER A 67 -21.36 -0.79 -1.16
N GLN A 68 -21.27 -1.86 -0.37
CA GLN A 68 -20.47 -3.03 -0.72
C GLN A 68 -20.98 -3.77 -1.97
N PRO A 69 -22.29 -4.03 -2.18
CA PRO A 69 -22.78 -4.65 -3.40
C PRO A 69 -22.49 -3.81 -4.65
N VAL A 70 -22.68 -2.48 -4.55
CA VAL A 70 -22.40 -1.53 -5.65
C VAL A 70 -20.92 -1.53 -6.00
N ALA A 71 -20.05 -1.41 -4.99
CA ALA A 71 -18.61 -1.48 -5.17
C ALA A 71 -18.16 -2.84 -5.75
N THR A 72 -18.76 -3.94 -5.30
CA THR A 72 -18.45 -5.29 -5.81
C THR A 72 -18.87 -5.44 -7.28
N ALA A 73 -20.05 -4.93 -7.66
CA ALA A 73 -20.51 -4.96 -9.04
C ALA A 73 -19.60 -4.13 -9.96
N ALA A 74 -19.23 -2.91 -9.52
CA ALA A 74 -18.30 -2.05 -10.24
C ALA A 74 -16.90 -2.68 -10.38
N ALA A 75 -16.40 -3.34 -9.34
CA ALA A 75 -15.11 -4.03 -9.38
C ALA A 75 -15.09 -5.21 -10.37
N LYS A 76 -16.21 -5.93 -10.54
CA LYS A 76 -16.29 -7.06 -11.48
C LYS A 76 -16.13 -6.63 -12.94
N ILE A 77 -16.61 -5.44 -13.30
CA ILE A 77 -16.55 -4.92 -14.67
C ILE A 77 -15.31 -4.07 -14.93
N SER A 78 -14.61 -3.63 -13.88
CA SER A 78 -13.52 -2.68 -13.98
C SER A 78 -12.23 -3.37 -14.48
N PRO A 79 -11.64 -2.93 -15.61
CA PRO A 79 -10.36 -3.45 -16.08
C PRO A 79 -9.23 -3.27 -15.07
N VAL A 80 -9.23 -2.13 -14.36
CA VAL A 80 -8.20 -1.80 -13.37
C VAL A 80 -8.30 -2.60 -12.07
N ALA A 81 -9.47 -3.20 -11.80
CA ALA A 81 -9.69 -4.15 -10.70
C ALA A 81 -9.61 -5.62 -11.16
N GLY A 82 -9.56 -5.87 -12.47
CA GLY A 82 -9.54 -7.20 -13.08
C GLY A 82 -8.20 -7.94 -12.92
N ARG A 83 -8.08 -9.13 -13.50
CA ARG A 83 -6.88 -9.99 -13.34
C ARG A 83 -5.79 -9.77 -14.40
N GLY A 84 -6.05 -8.94 -15.39
CA GLY A 84 -5.20 -8.75 -16.57
C GLY A 84 -4.15 -7.64 -16.43
N GLU A 85 -3.49 -7.30 -17.52
CA GLU A 85 -2.41 -6.30 -17.59
C GLU A 85 -2.87 -4.87 -17.27
N ALA A 86 -4.16 -4.57 -17.46
CA ALA A 86 -4.75 -3.27 -17.11
C ALA A 86 -4.94 -3.07 -15.60
N ASN A 87 -4.72 -4.10 -14.78
CA ASN A 87 -4.84 -4.00 -13.32
C ASN A 87 -3.93 -2.89 -12.76
N VAL A 88 -4.43 -2.12 -11.79
CA VAL A 88 -3.68 -1.01 -11.17
C VAL A 88 -2.37 -1.46 -10.48
N HIS A 89 -2.28 -2.72 -10.08
CA HIS A 89 -1.11 -3.35 -9.47
C HIS A 89 -0.25 -4.13 -10.48
N ALA A 90 -0.60 -4.14 -11.77
CA ALA A 90 0.27 -4.66 -12.80
C ALA A 90 1.55 -3.80 -12.86
N VAL A 91 2.71 -4.45 -12.86
CA VAL A 91 4.05 -3.83 -12.88
C VAL A 91 4.89 -4.60 -13.88
N GLU A 92 5.71 -3.96 -14.70
CA GLU A 92 6.63 -4.67 -15.59
C GLU A 92 7.63 -5.54 -14.78
N TRP A 93 7.88 -6.74 -15.28
CA TRP A 93 8.83 -7.72 -14.80
C TRP A 93 9.72 -8.15 -15.95
N ARG A 94 11.02 -8.28 -15.67
CA ARG A 94 11.99 -8.92 -16.56
C ARG A 94 12.52 -10.14 -15.85
N LEU A 95 12.05 -11.31 -16.27
CA LEU A 95 12.36 -12.59 -15.64
C LEU A 95 13.29 -13.38 -16.54
N GLN A 96 14.17 -14.16 -15.93
CA GLN A 96 14.83 -15.26 -16.62
C GLN A 96 14.35 -16.58 -16.04
N GLY A 97 13.94 -17.49 -16.92
CA GLY A 97 13.56 -18.85 -16.58
C GLY A 97 14.75 -19.75 -16.22
N PRO A 98 14.48 -20.95 -15.70
CA PRO A 98 15.52 -21.93 -15.34
C PRO A 98 16.31 -22.44 -16.56
N ASP A 99 15.71 -22.37 -17.75
CA ASP A 99 16.30 -22.70 -19.06
C ASP A 99 17.15 -21.56 -19.64
N GLY A 100 17.21 -20.41 -18.96
CA GLY A 100 17.90 -19.22 -19.44
C GLY A 100 17.05 -18.31 -20.34
N THR A 101 15.80 -18.67 -20.65
CA THR A 101 14.90 -17.87 -21.49
C THR A 101 14.48 -16.59 -20.76
N ALA A 102 14.55 -15.45 -21.44
CA ALA A 102 14.12 -14.16 -20.90
C ALA A 102 12.64 -13.86 -21.21
N TYR A 103 11.92 -13.34 -20.23
CA TYR A 103 10.50 -12.99 -20.32
C TYR A 103 10.30 -11.55 -19.86
N VAL A 104 9.59 -10.75 -20.67
CA VAL A 104 9.10 -9.42 -20.29
C VAL A 104 7.60 -9.52 -20.04
N VAL A 105 7.17 -9.19 -18.83
CA VAL A 105 5.82 -9.50 -18.34
C VAL A 105 5.22 -8.30 -17.62
N ARG A 106 4.01 -7.88 -17.97
CA ARG A 106 3.33 -6.74 -17.32
C ARG A 106 2.58 -7.12 -16.04
N ASN A 107 2.09 -8.35 -15.95
CA ASN A 107 1.39 -8.85 -14.77
C ASN A 107 1.86 -10.27 -14.43
N LEU A 108 2.61 -10.41 -13.33
CA LEU A 108 3.15 -11.68 -12.88
C LEU A 108 2.06 -12.75 -12.66
N TYR A 109 0.92 -12.36 -12.08
CA TYR A 109 -0.15 -13.29 -11.75
C TYR A 109 -0.80 -13.85 -13.02
N GLU A 110 -1.03 -13.00 -14.00
CA GLU A 110 -1.55 -13.39 -15.31
C GLU A 110 -0.56 -14.30 -16.05
N PHE A 111 0.72 -13.93 -16.07
CA PHE A 111 1.77 -14.73 -16.69
C PHE A 111 1.85 -16.14 -16.12
N VAL A 112 1.82 -16.29 -14.80
CA VAL A 112 1.86 -17.62 -14.16
C VAL A 112 0.61 -18.44 -14.49
N ARG A 113 -0.57 -17.82 -14.63
CA ARG A 113 -1.79 -18.54 -15.06
C ARG A 113 -1.69 -18.99 -16.51
N ALA A 114 -1.29 -18.10 -17.42
CA ALA A 114 -1.21 -18.37 -18.84
C ALA A 114 -0.09 -19.36 -19.18
N ASN A 115 0.98 -19.38 -18.39
CA ASN A 115 2.18 -20.18 -18.64
C ASN A 115 2.43 -21.20 -17.52
N ALA A 116 1.36 -21.81 -17.00
CA ALA A 116 1.45 -22.79 -15.92
C ALA A 116 2.39 -23.97 -16.24
N HIS A 117 2.52 -24.32 -17.52
CA HIS A 117 3.42 -25.36 -18.03
C HIS A 117 4.91 -25.06 -17.84
N LEU A 118 5.31 -23.79 -17.60
CA LEU A 118 6.69 -23.41 -17.30
C LEU A 118 7.10 -23.68 -15.84
N PHE A 119 6.16 -24.12 -15.02
CA PHE A 119 6.34 -24.34 -13.59
C PHE A 119 5.98 -25.78 -13.22
N ALA A 120 6.47 -26.25 -12.07
CA ALA A 120 6.01 -27.52 -11.53
C ALA A 120 4.51 -27.42 -11.17
N PRO A 121 3.70 -28.46 -11.41
CA PRO A 121 2.26 -28.43 -11.12
C PRO A 121 1.93 -28.00 -9.68
N SER A 122 2.72 -28.46 -8.70
CA SER A 122 2.57 -28.11 -7.28
C SER A 122 2.87 -26.64 -6.96
N ASP A 123 3.55 -25.90 -7.85
CA ASP A 123 3.87 -24.49 -7.67
C ASP A 123 2.82 -23.54 -8.26
N VAL A 124 1.93 -24.06 -9.11
CA VAL A 124 0.84 -23.33 -9.77
C VAL A 124 -0.53 -23.67 -9.20
N GLU A 125 -0.56 -24.34 -8.05
CA GLU A 125 -1.76 -24.49 -7.23
C GLU A 125 -2.14 -23.15 -6.59
N TRP A 126 -3.20 -22.54 -7.10
CA TRP A 126 -3.71 -21.26 -6.63
C TRP A 126 -4.46 -21.41 -5.31
N LYS A 127 -3.94 -20.75 -4.30
CA LYS A 127 -4.46 -20.67 -2.93
C LYS A 127 -5.01 -19.26 -2.70
N ARG A 128 -6.07 -19.11 -1.92
CA ARG A 128 -6.52 -17.79 -1.46
C ARG A 128 -5.94 -17.52 -0.10
N THR A 129 -5.17 -16.44 0.07
CA THR A 129 -4.94 -15.92 1.42
C THR A 129 -6.17 -15.14 1.82
N GLY A 130 -6.55 -15.12 3.10
CA GLY A 130 -7.24 -13.95 3.66
C GLY A 130 -8.40 -14.26 4.58
N GLY A 131 -8.10 -14.28 5.88
CA GLY A 131 -9.03 -14.12 7.01
C GLY A 131 -10.20 -15.10 7.06
N LYS A 132 -10.99 -15.07 8.14
CA LYS A 132 -12.23 -15.87 8.30
C LYS A 132 -13.27 -15.69 7.16
N ARG A 133 -13.02 -14.82 6.17
CA ARG A 133 -13.98 -14.40 5.13
C ARG A 133 -13.46 -14.51 3.68
N GLY A 134 -12.28 -15.09 3.45
CA GLY A 134 -11.75 -15.30 2.09
C GLY A 134 -11.42 -14.02 1.31
N THR A 135 -11.08 -12.93 2.01
CA THR A 135 -10.97 -11.57 1.47
C THR A 135 -9.59 -11.18 0.94
N GLY A 136 -8.60 -12.08 0.98
CA GLY A 136 -7.28 -11.77 0.47
C GLY A 136 -7.07 -12.27 -0.96
N GLY A 137 -5.97 -11.82 -1.54
CA GLY A 137 -5.57 -12.18 -2.90
C GLY A 137 -5.29 -13.67 -3.06
N GLU A 138 -5.51 -14.16 -4.28
CA GLU A 138 -4.97 -15.44 -4.71
C GLU A 138 -3.44 -15.38 -4.77
N TRP A 139 -2.77 -16.50 -4.51
CA TRP A 139 -1.33 -16.68 -4.67
C TRP A 139 -1.03 -18.16 -4.91
N CYS A 140 0.10 -18.44 -5.51
CA CYS A 140 0.68 -19.77 -5.61
C CYS A 140 2.18 -19.68 -5.29
N ASN A 141 2.85 -20.82 -5.13
CA ASN A 141 4.28 -20.83 -4.77
C ASN A 141 5.14 -20.12 -5.81
N ALA A 142 4.79 -20.20 -7.10
CA ALA A 142 5.49 -19.48 -8.16
C ALA A 142 5.43 -17.96 -8.01
N THR A 143 4.21 -17.41 -7.84
CA THR A 143 4.05 -15.97 -7.59
C THR A 143 4.75 -15.53 -6.31
N ALA A 144 4.62 -16.27 -5.21
CA ALA A 144 5.25 -15.94 -3.94
C ALA A 144 6.78 -16.00 -4.02
N GLY A 145 7.33 -17.02 -4.67
CA GLY A 145 8.76 -17.19 -4.89
C GLY A 145 9.36 -16.03 -5.69
N ILE A 146 8.76 -15.68 -6.83
CA ILE A 146 9.22 -14.58 -7.69
C ILE A 146 9.05 -13.21 -7.00
N LEU A 147 7.95 -13.00 -6.28
CA LEU A 147 7.76 -11.79 -5.45
C LEU A 147 8.86 -11.64 -4.39
N ASN A 148 9.29 -12.74 -3.77
CA ASN A 148 10.39 -12.72 -2.80
C ASN A 148 11.73 -12.34 -3.41
N ILE A 149 11.97 -12.66 -4.70
CA ILE A 149 13.15 -12.18 -5.42
C ILE A 149 13.10 -10.65 -5.54
N LYS A 150 11.98 -10.09 -6.00
CA LYS A 150 11.80 -8.64 -6.13
C LYS A 150 11.86 -7.90 -4.78
N GLY A 151 11.38 -8.54 -3.72
CA GLY A 151 11.47 -8.02 -2.36
C GLY A 151 12.87 -8.13 -1.74
N GLY A 152 13.88 -8.63 -2.45
CA GLY A 152 15.25 -8.78 -1.95
C GLY A 152 15.41 -9.88 -0.90
N ARG A 153 14.40 -10.75 -0.69
CA ARG A 153 14.44 -11.85 0.29
C ARG A 153 15.15 -13.08 -0.25
N ALA A 154 15.27 -13.21 -1.57
CA ALA A 154 15.96 -14.29 -2.26
C ALA A 154 16.66 -13.77 -3.51
N LYS A 155 17.78 -14.37 -3.92
CA LYS A 155 18.46 -14.04 -5.18
C LYS A 155 17.84 -14.74 -6.40
N SER A 156 17.24 -15.91 -6.19
CA SER A 156 16.60 -16.73 -7.20
C SER A 156 15.56 -17.66 -6.57
N TRP A 157 14.63 -18.19 -7.36
CA TRP A 157 13.66 -19.19 -6.93
C TRP A 157 13.51 -20.27 -8.00
N LYS A 158 13.92 -21.51 -7.70
CA LYS A 158 13.86 -22.66 -8.62
C LYS A 158 14.38 -22.33 -10.04
N GLY A 159 15.54 -21.66 -10.11
CA GLY A 159 16.17 -21.22 -11.37
C GLY A 159 15.63 -19.90 -11.94
N TRP A 160 14.48 -19.41 -11.47
CA TRP A 160 13.98 -18.09 -11.84
C TRP A 160 14.78 -16.97 -11.17
N ARG A 161 15.07 -15.91 -11.92
CA ARG A 161 15.71 -14.69 -11.41
C ARG A 161 15.18 -13.43 -12.09
N LEU A 162 15.38 -12.29 -11.45
CA LEU A 162 15.16 -11.00 -12.08
C LEU A 162 16.34 -10.69 -13.00
N ILE A 163 16.04 -10.19 -14.19
CA ILE A 163 17.02 -9.57 -15.06
C ILE A 163 17.05 -8.10 -14.65
N THR A 164 18.12 -7.72 -13.96
CA THR A 164 18.40 -6.30 -13.74
C THR A 164 18.64 -5.65 -15.11
N PRO A 165 18.08 -4.45 -15.38
CA PRO A 165 18.54 -3.66 -16.52
C PRO A 165 20.05 -3.38 -16.44
#